data_AF-A0A8K0S4D8-F1
#
_entry.id   AF-A0A8K0S4D8-F1
#
_cell.length_a   1.000
_cell.length_b   1.000
_cell.length_c   1.000
_cell.angle_alpha   90.00
_cell.angle_beta   90.00
_cell.angle_gamma   90.00
#
_symmetry.space_group_name_H-M   'P 1'
#
loop_
_entity.id
_entity.type
_entity.pdbx_description
1 polymer ?
#
loop_
_entity_poly.entity_id
_entity_poly.type
_entity_poly.pdbx_seq_one_letter_code
_entity_poly.pdbx_strand_id
1 'polypeptide(L)'
;MPHKHKRKRGDDSGEFNLPPSQKARPLHVGKKSVPDTKGGKNGKKNATAAESKMDAPVKAKKGKKAHKENDAPRAFRRLMAVASGQKVRSGLDDGDDGKSAKQKAEELKIRPGEDLRAFAQRVDASLPVAGLTKKTTIKDGKDEQGFKVYRTRKERNMHKLYAQWREEERKIQDQKEEAADEAIGQELEEDPTGQVAIARAILEEATKKRARRKGGKVDDPWEELKKKRAEAKIGLHEQAQAPPELNKNISKPIKIKGAAADVGNIPKAAGSLKRREELQEARAEVLEAYRKIREHEQAKLLKADQ
;
A
#
# COMPACT_ATOMS: atom_id res chain seq x y z
N MET A 1 7.46 15.75 -63.17
CA MET A 1 6.82 14.84 -62.18
C MET A 1 7.49 15.04 -60.84
N PRO A 2 6.77 15.37 -59.75
CA PRO A 2 7.41 15.74 -58.49
C PRO A 2 7.90 14.49 -57.72
N HIS A 3 9.17 14.53 -57.33
CA HIS A 3 9.84 13.43 -56.61
C HIS A 3 9.35 13.33 -55.14
N LYS A 4 9.13 12.09 -54.68
CA LYS A 4 8.82 11.79 -53.26
C LYS A 4 10.03 12.03 -52.37
N HIS A 5 9.91 12.92 -51.39
CA HIS A 5 10.88 13.04 -50.31
C HIS A 5 10.80 11.80 -49.39
N LYS A 6 11.90 11.04 -49.26
CA LYS A 6 12.09 10.13 -48.13
C LYS A 6 12.61 10.94 -46.94
N ARG A 7 11.86 10.95 -45.83
CA ARG A 7 12.33 11.54 -44.56
C ARG A 7 13.54 10.78 -44.07
N LYS A 8 14.67 11.48 -43.88
CA LYS A 8 15.86 10.97 -43.21
C LYS A 8 15.50 10.73 -41.74
N ARG A 9 15.32 9.47 -41.34
CA ARG A 9 15.29 9.10 -39.92
C ARG A 9 16.72 8.80 -39.51
N GLY A 10 17.29 9.61 -38.63
CA GLY A 10 18.57 9.32 -38.01
C GLY A 10 19.34 10.58 -37.62
N ASP A 11 19.57 10.68 -36.31
CA ASP A 11 20.68 11.35 -35.64
C ASP A 11 20.71 12.87 -35.61
N ASP A 12 20.01 13.42 -34.61
CA ASP A 12 20.46 14.63 -33.94
C ASP A 12 21.71 14.27 -33.11
N SER A 13 22.88 14.70 -33.57
CA SER A 13 24.21 14.37 -33.02
C SER A 13 24.48 14.92 -31.61
N GLY A 14 23.49 15.59 -30.98
CA GLY A 14 23.55 16.10 -29.61
C GLY A 14 22.91 15.19 -28.56
N GLU A 15 22.05 14.25 -28.94
CA GLU A 15 21.28 13.41 -27.99
C GLU A 15 22.07 12.21 -27.42
N PHE A 16 23.28 11.93 -27.92
CA PHE A 16 23.94 10.65 -27.71
C PHE A 16 24.65 10.50 -26.36
N ASN A 17 24.90 11.57 -25.60
CA ASN A 17 25.70 11.52 -24.37
C ASN A 17 24.95 11.86 -23.07
N LEU A 18 23.62 11.68 -23.04
CA LEU A 18 22.85 11.85 -21.81
C LEU A 18 22.80 10.54 -20.99
N PRO A 19 22.99 10.58 -19.66
CA PRO A 19 22.86 9.41 -18.81
C PRO A 19 21.47 8.78 -18.93
N PRO A 20 21.32 7.47 -18.74
CA PRO A 20 20.06 6.74 -18.93
C PRO A 20 18.91 7.21 -18.01
N SER A 21 19.19 8.02 -16.99
CA SER A 21 18.18 8.70 -16.16
C SER A 21 17.53 9.90 -16.85
N GLN A 22 18.22 10.57 -17.77
CA GLN A 22 17.73 11.75 -18.50
C GLN A 22 17.06 11.38 -19.83
N LYS A 23 17.32 10.19 -20.37
CA LYS A 23 16.60 9.66 -21.54
C LYS A 23 15.25 9.07 -21.10
N ALA A 24 14.18 9.83 -21.28
CA ALA A 24 12.83 9.34 -20.99
C ALA A 24 12.49 8.15 -21.89
N ARG A 25 12.03 7.05 -21.28
CA ARG A 25 11.56 5.88 -22.04
C ARG A 25 10.35 6.29 -22.87
N PRO A 26 10.27 5.89 -24.16
CA PRO A 26 9.10 6.21 -24.98
C PRO A 26 7.84 5.64 -24.32
N LEU A 27 6.80 6.47 -24.23
CA LEU A 27 5.51 6.09 -23.69
C LEU A 27 4.97 4.88 -24.47
N HIS A 28 4.57 3.84 -23.73
CA HIS A 28 4.02 2.63 -24.32
C HIS A 28 2.70 2.95 -25.00
N VAL A 29 2.69 2.94 -26.34
CA VAL A 29 1.46 3.05 -27.12
C VAL A 29 0.67 1.75 -27.05
N GLY A 30 -0.29 1.71 -26.13
CA GLY A 30 -1.51 0.91 -26.19
C GLY A 30 -1.41 -0.52 -26.73
N LYS A 31 -0.62 -1.40 -26.08
CA LYS A 31 -0.97 -2.83 -26.08
C LYS A 31 -1.87 -3.07 -24.87
N LYS A 32 -3.14 -3.39 -25.14
CA LYS A 32 -4.08 -3.88 -24.13
C LYS A 32 -3.40 -4.99 -23.33
N SER A 33 -3.45 -4.85 -22.01
CA SER A 33 -2.98 -5.84 -21.04
C SER A 33 -3.61 -7.20 -21.32
N VAL A 34 -2.79 -8.15 -21.78
CA VAL A 34 -3.11 -9.58 -21.70
C VAL A 34 -2.47 -10.09 -20.39
N PRO A 35 -3.23 -10.73 -19.50
CA PRO A 35 -2.65 -11.35 -18.31
C PRO A 35 -1.90 -12.64 -18.72
N ASP A 36 -0.68 -12.77 -18.20
CA ASP A 36 0.13 -13.98 -18.30
C ASP A 36 -0.62 -15.19 -17.73
N THR A 37 -1.05 -16.09 -18.62
CA THR A 37 -1.34 -17.48 -18.26
C THR A 37 -0.62 -18.40 -19.26
N LYS A 38 0.22 -19.26 -18.70
CA LYS A 38 0.96 -20.31 -19.41
C LYS A 38 0.00 -21.36 -19.98
N GLY A 39 0.23 -21.70 -21.24
CA GLY A 39 0.14 -23.08 -21.75
C GLY A 39 -1.18 -23.48 -22.41
N GLY A 40 -1.11 -23.85 -23.70
CA GLY A 40 -2.16 -24.68 -24.31
C GLY A 40 -2.40 -24.47 -25.80
N LYS A 41 -1.57 -25.11 -26.63
CA LYS A 41 -1.80 -25.67 -27.99
C LYS A 41 -2.80 -24.99 -28.96
N ASN A 42 -2.23 -24.62 -30.10
CA ASN A 42 -2.87 -24.40 -31.40
C ASN A 42 -3.88 -25.49 -31.79
N GLY A 43 -5.07 -25.05 -32.22
CA GLY A 43 -6.09 -25.89 -32.84
C GLY A 43 -6.92 -25.11 -33.87
N LYS A 44 -6.55 -25.28 -35.14
CA LYS A 44 -7.38 -25.24 -36.35
C LYS A 44 -8.15 -23.95 -36.76
N LYS A 45 -7.71 -23.50 -37.95
CA LYS A 45 -8.47 -23.36 -39.21
C LYS A 45 -9.12 -22.01 -39.53
N ASN A 46 -8.47 -21.37 -40.51
CA ASN A 46 -9.09 -20.63 -41.59
C ASN A 46 -10.29 -21.38 -42.20
N ALA A 47 -11.38 -20.64 -42.43
CA ALA A 47 -12.27 -20.87 -43.55
C ALA A 47 -12.79 -19.51 -44.02
N THR A 48 -12.30 -19.09 -45.18
CA THR A 48 -12.81 -18.00 -45.99
C THR A 48 -14.01 -18.47 -46.80
N ALA A 49 -14.95 -17.53 -46.98
CA ALA A 49 -15.93 -17.42 -48.06
C ALA A 49 -17.14 -18.37 -48.07
N ALA A 50 -18.34 -17.79 -47.93
CA ALA A 50 -19.39 -17.93 -48.93
C ALA A 50 -20.50 -16.89 -48.66
N GLU A 51 -20.93 -16.24 -49.74
CA GLU A 51 -22.05 -15.31 -49.81
C GLU A 51 -23.39 -16.07 -49.81
N SER A 52 -24.42 -15.52 -49.15
CA SER A 52 -25.82 -15.70 -49.58
C SER A 52 -26.71 -14.62 -48.94
N LYS A 53 -27.57 -14.03 -49.77
CA LYS A 53 -28.51 -12.94 -49.50
C LYS A 53 -29.74 -13.37 -48.69
N MET A 54 -30.46 -12.36 -48.19
CA MET A 54 -31.93 -12.21 -48.01
C MET A 54 -32.40 -11.88 -46.57
N ASP A 55 -32.83 -10.62 -46.43
CA ASP A 55 -34.04 -10.07 -45.79
C ASP A 55 -34.31 -10.06 -44.25
N ALA A 56 -34.74 -8.86 -43.82
CA ALA A 56 -35.43 -8.41 -42.59
C ALA A 56 -34.59 -7.79 -41.42
N PRO A 57 -35.15 -6.76 -40.71
CA PRO A 57 -34.38 -5.60 -40.25
C PRO A 57 -34.05 -5.61 -38.75
N VAL A 58 -32.76 -5.50 -38.40
CA VAL A 58 -32.33 -5.34 -37.00
C VAL A 58 -31.68 -3.97 -36.78
N LYS A 59 -32.26 -3.25 -35.83
CA LYS A 59 -32.03 -1.86 -35.46
C LYS A 59 -30.55 -1.46 -35.44
N ALA A 60 -30.25 -0.43 -36.23
CA ALA A 60 -28.93 0.17 -36.39
C ALA A 60 -28.29 0.58 -35.05
N LYS A 61 -27.08 0.07 -34.79
CA LYS A 61 -26.10 0.68 -33.86
C LYS A 61 -25.64 2.03 -34.43
N LYS A 62 -26.45 3.08 -34.24
CA LYS A 62 -26.21 4.46 -34.70
C LYS A 62 -25.17 5.23 -33.86
N GLY A 63 -24.14 4.54 -33.35
CA GLY A 63 -23.14 5.11 -32.45
C GLY A 63 -21.77 5.43 -33.06
N LYS A 64 -21.43 4.86 -34.22
CA LYS A 64 -20.07 4.98 -34.79
C LYS A 64 -19.97 5.76 -36.11
N LYS A 65 -21.06 5.98 -36.84
CA LYS A 65 -21.02 6.72 -38.13
C LYS A 65 -20.97 8.25 -37.97
N ALA A 66 -21.54 8.80 -36.90
CA ALA A 66 -21.64 10.26 -36.69
C ALA A 66 -20.31 10.96 -36.29
N HIS A 67 -19.24 10.19 -36.08
CA HIS A 67 -17.92 10.72 -35.70
C HIS A 67 -17.01 10.96 -36.91
N LYS A 68 -17.42 10.56 -38.13
CA LYS A 68 -16.59 10.68 -39.34
C LYS A 68 -16.83 11.96 -40.14
N GLU A 69 -17.95 12.63 -39.91
CA GLU A 69 -18.34 13.86 -40.64
C GLU A 69 -18.06 15.15 -39.87
N ASN A 70 -17.68 15.06 -38.60
CA ASN A 70 -17.40 16.22 -37.76
C ASN A 70 -16.10 15.97 -36.98
N ASP A 71 -15.01 16.61 -37.42
CA ASP A 71 -13.67 16.49 -36.84
C ASP A 71 -13.51 17.25 -35.51
N ALA A 72 -14.55 17.97 -35.08
CA ALA A 72 -14.55 18.65 -33.80
C ALA A 72 -14.48 17.64 -32.63
N PRO A 73 -13.61 17.87 -31.62
CA PRO A 73 -13.50 16.99 -30.48
C PRO A 73 -14.83 16.85 -29.75
N ARG A 74 -15.09 15.65 -29.21
CA ARG A 74 -16.37 15.27 -28.61
C ARG A 74 -16.84 16.23 -27.51
N ALA A 75 -15.90 16.78 -26.74
CA ALA A 75 -16.17 17.78 -25.70
C ALA A 75 -16.71 19.09 -26.30
N PHE A 76 -16.09 19.60 -27.36
CA PHE A 76 -16.52 20.82 -28.05
C PHE A 76 -17.89 20.65 -28.70
N ARG A 77 -18.17 19.49 -29.32
CA ARG A 77 -19.51 19.18 -29.84
C ARG A 77 -20.58 19.17 -28.74
N ARG A 78 -20.25 18.66 -27.56
CA ARG A 78 -21.18 18.66 -26.41
C ARG A 78 -21.44 20.09 -25.93
N LEU A 79 -20.40 20.93 -25.91
CA LEU A 79 -20.51 22.35 -25.54
C LEU A 79 -21.34 23.13 -26.57
N MET A 80 -21.07 22.97 -27.87
CA MET A 80 -21.87 23.61 -28.92
C MET A 80 -23.32 23.12 -28.93
N ALA A 81 -23.57 21.84 -28.59
CA ALA A 81 -24.93 21.33 -28.44
C ALA A 81 -25.67 22.01 -27.28
N VAL A 82 -25.01 22.19 -26.13
CA VAL A 82 -25.55 22.93 -24.98
C VAL A 82 -25.83 24.40 -25.36
N ALA A 83 -24.87 25.05 -26.03
CA ALA A 83 -25.02 26.43 -26.49
C ALA A 83 -26.16 26.58 -27.52
N SER A 84 -26.40 25.57 -28.35
CA SER A 84 -27.53 25.52 -29.28
C SER A 84 -28.88 25.15 -28.64
N GLY A 85 -28.93 25.03 -27.30
CA GLY A 85 -30.16 24.72 -26.55
C GLY A 85 -30.59 23.25 -26.57
N GLN A 86 -29.74 22.34 -27.09
CA GLN A 86 -30.03 20.91 -27.06
C GLN A 86 -29.85 20.36 -25.64
N LYS A 87 -30.91 19.75 -25.08
CA LYS A 87 -30.87 19.11 -23.76
C LYS A 87 -29.91 17.93 -23.77
N VAL A 88 -28.80 18.04 -23.06
CA VAL A 88 -27.85 16.94 -22.86
C VAL A 88 -28.51 15.90 -21.96
N ARG A 89 -28.55 14.63 -22.39
CA ARG A 89 -28.97 13.53 -21.51
C ARG A 89 -28.13 13.57 -20.23
N SER A 90 -28.80 13.51 -19.08
CA SER A 90 -28.14 13.37 -17.77
C SER A 90 -27.30 12.10 -17.82
N GLY A 91 -25.99 12.30 -17.79
CA GLY A 91 -24.99 11.25 -17.75
C GLY A 91 -23.84 11.71 -16.86
N LEU A 92 -24.19 12.50 -15.85
CA LEU A 92 -23.35 12.76 -14.69
C LEU A 92 -23.81 11.77 -13.63
N ASP A 93 -22.83 11.23 -12.90
CA ASP A 93 -22.91 10.22 -11.86
C ASP A 93 -23.61 10.78 -10.59
N ASP A 94 -24.76 11.42 -10.78
CA ASP A 94 -25.70 11.70 -9.71
C ASP A 94 -26.32 10.35 -9.37
N GLY A 95 -25.88 9.71 -8.29
CA GLY A 95 -26.22 8.33 -7.90
C GLY A 95 -27.70 8.06 -7.58
N ASP A 96 -28.61 8.54 -8.40
CA ASP A 96 -30.01 8.15 -8.45
C ASP A 96 -30.15 6.98 -9.44
N ASP A 97 -29.85 5.78 -8.94
CA ASP A 97 -30.28 4.55 -9.56
C ASP A 97 -31.81 4.51 -9.52
N GLY A 98 -32.46 4.96 -10.61
CA GLY A 98 -33.90 5.00 -10.82
C GLY A 98 -34.61 3.64 -10.87
N LYS A 99 -34.41 2.80 -9.84
CA LYS A 99 -35.11 1.55 -9.56
C LYS A 99 -35.21 1.28 -8.05
N SER A 100 -35.57 2.27 -7.24
CA SER A 100 -36.20 1.96 -5.94
C SER A 100 -37.71 1.95 -6.14
N ALA A 101 -38.29 0.76 -6.08
CA ALA A 101 -39.73 0.63 -5.98
C ALA A 101 -40.16 1.43 -4.74
N LYS A 102 -40.96 2.49 -4.93
CA LYS A 102 -41.66 3.18 -3.83
C LYS A 102 -42.52 2.15 -3.12
N GLN A 103 -41.97 1.50 -2.08
CA GLN A 103 -42.76 0.75 -1.14
C GLN A 103 -43.61 1.77 -0.40
N LYS A 104 -44.93 1.71 -0.63
CA LYS A 104 -45.91 2.50 0.09
C LYS A 104 -45.69 2.23 1.58
N ALA A 105 -45.39 3.26 2.35
CA ALA A 105 -45.34 3.16 3.80
C ALA A 105 -46.71 2.69 4.29
N GLU A 106 -46.82 1.44 4.71
CA GLU A 106 -48.01 0.95 5.39
C GLU A 106 -48.14 1.70 6.72
N GLU A 107 -49.35 2.16 7.05
CA GLU A 107 -49.64 2.79 8.34
C GLU A 107 -49.21 1.85 9.48
N LEU A 108 -48.43 2.37 10.44
CA LEU A 108 -47.88 1.62 11.58
C LEU A 108 -48.97 1.27 12.61
N LYS A 109 -49.88 0.39 12.22
CA LYS A 109 -50.92 -0.18 13.08
C LYS A 109 -50.60 -1.64 13.38
N ILE A 110 -50.86 -2.05 14.62
CA ILE A 110 -50.80 -3.46 15.03
C ILE A 110 -51.93 -4.17 14.29
N ARG A 111 -51.58 -5.21 13.52
CA ARG A 111 -52.59 -6.02 12.81
C ARG A 111 -53.28 -6.93 13.81
N PRO A 112 -54.59 -7.25 13.63
CA PRO A 112 -55.27 -8.17 14.53
C PRO A 112 -54.58 -9.54 14.50
N GLY A 113 -54.16 -10.04 15.68
CA GLY A 113 -53.45 -11.31 15.84
C GLY A 113 -51.92 -11.23 15.77
N GLU A 114 -51.33 -10.03 15.66
CA GLU A 114 -49.88 -9.84 15.68
C GLU A 114 -49.36 -9.49 17.08
N ASP A 115 -48.32 -10.19 17.52
CA ASP A 115 -47.62 -9.91 18.78
C ASP A 115 -46.77 -8.63 18.66
N LEU A 116 -46.55 -7.91 19.77
CA LEU A 116 -45.76 -6.68 19.83
C LEU A 116 -44.36 -6.85 19.24
N ARG A 117 -43.79 -8.06 19.38
CA ARG A 117 -42.49 -8.41 18.81
C ARG A 117 -42.50 -8.48 17.29
N ALA A 118 -43.58 -8.99 16.70
CA ALA A 118 -43.75 -9.04 15.24
C ALA A 118 -44.02 -7.63 14.67
N PHE A 119 -44.81 -6.82 15.39
CA PHE A 119 -45.00 -5.41 15.06
C PHE A 119 -43.67 -4.65 15.05
N ALA A 120 -42.85 -4.82 16.08
CA ALA A 120 -41.52 -4.20 16.15
C ALA A 120 -40.61 -4.61 14.98
N GLN A 121 -40.58 -5.90 14.61
CA GLN A 121 -39.79 -6.36 13.46
C GLN A 121 -40.23 -5.73 12.13
N ARG A 122 -41.54 -5.52 11.95
CA ARG A 122 -42.08 -4.86 10.76
C ARG A 122 -41.80 -3.37 10.76
N VAL A 123 -41.88 -2.71 11.92
CA VAL A 123 -41.47 -1.30 12.08
C VAL A 123 -39.98 -1.16 11.73
N ASP A 124 -39.11 -1.98 12.32
CA ASP A 124 -37.68 -1.99 12.06
C ASP A 124 -37.34 -2.27 10.58
N ALA A 125 -38.09 -3.15 9.92
CA ALA A 125 -37.94 -3.44 8.50
C ALA A 125 -38.45 -2.31 7.58
N SER A 126 -39.43 -1.52 8.04
CA SER A 126 -39.99 -0.39 7.30
C SER A 126 -39.16 0.88 7.40
N LEU A 127 -38.27 0.97 8.40
CA LEU A 127 -37.34 2.07 8.49
C LEU A 127 -36.31 1.97 7.35
N PRO A 128 -36.02 3.07 6.63
CA PRO A 128 -35.01 3.11 5.57
C PRO A 128 -33.58 3.13 6.15
N VAL A 129 -33.30 2.24 7.10
CA VAL A 129 -31.97 2.04 7.65
C VAL A 129 -31.29 0.96 6.82
N ALA A 130 -30.65 1.40 5.73
CA ALA A 130 -29.87 0.54 4.86
C ALA A 130 -28.82 -0.24 5.68
N GLY A 131 -28.93 -1.58 5.68
CA GLY A 131 -27.89 -2.48 6.18
C GLY A 131 -28.01 -3.00 7.62
N LEU A 132 -28.98 -2.56 8.43
CA LEU A 132 -29.02 -2.90 9.86
C LEU A 132 -29.86 -4.16 10.21
N THR A 133 -30.83 -4.53 9.37
CA THR A 133 -31.83 -5.58 9.72
C THR A 133 -31.35 -7.01 9.54
N LYS A 134 -30.14 -7.22 9.01
CA LYS A 134 -29.48 -8.53 8.98
C LYS A 134 -28.09 -8.34 9.51
N LYS A 135 -27.71 -9.11 10.53
CA LYS A 135 -26.32 -9.26 11.00
C LYS A 135 -25.46 -9.81 9.85
N THR A 136 -25.15 -8.98 8.86
CA THR A 136 -24.12 -9.29 7.89
C THR A 136 -22.82 -9.07 8.63
N THR A 137 -22.22 -10.15 9.13
CA THR A 137 -20.82 -10.15 9.55
C THR A 137 -20.05 -9.34 8.52
N ILE A 138 -19.47 -8.22 8.93
CA ILE A 138 -18.76 -7.26 8.07
C ILE A 138 -17.51 -7.98 7.57
N LYS A 139 -17.68 -8.82 6.54
CA LYS A 139 -16.59 -9.49 5.86
C LYS A 139 -16.07 -8.53 4.80
N ASP A 140 -14.90 -7.99 5.11
CA ASP A 140 -13.91 -7.37 4.24
C ASP A 140 -14.43 -6.36 3.20
N GLY A 141 -14.33 -5.08 3.57
CA GLY A 141 -14.39 -3.95 2.63
C GLY A 141 -15.74 -3.26 2.50
N LYS A 142 -16.66 -3.53 3.42
CA LYS A 142 -17.86 -2.70 3.62
C LYS A 142 -17.68 -1.80 4.84
N ASP A 143 -18.14 -0.56 4.73
CA ASP A 143 -18.10 0.41 5.81
C ASP A 143 -19.14 0.07 6.88
N GLU A 144 -19.10 0.79 8.00
CA GLU A 144 -19.96 0.58 9.18
C GLU A 144 -21.45 0.68 8.84
N GLN A 145 -21.79 1.34 7.74
CA GLN A 145 -23.13 1.46 7.17
C GLN A 145 -23.44 0.40 6.08
N GLY A 146 -22.60 -0.63 5.93
CA GLY A 146 -22.82 -1.76 5.02
C GLY A 146 -22.53 -1.49 3.54
N PHE A 147 -22.10 -0.27 3.19
CA PHE A 147 -21.76 0.11 1.81
C PHE A 147 -20.38 -0.38 1.42
N LYS A 148 -20.24 -0.89 0.20
CA LYS A 148 -18.95 -1.32 -0.35
C LYS A 148 -18.13 -0.08 -0.71
N VAL A 149 -17.13 0.23 0.10
CA VAL A 149 -16.28 1.39 -0.16
C VAL A 149 -15.08 0.99 -0.99
N TYR A 150 -15.07 1.52 -2.21
CA TYR A 150 -13.99 1.35 -3.15
C TYR A 150 -12.79 2.19 -2.73
N ARG A 151 -11.84 1.54 -2.05
CA ARG A 151 -10.58 2.17 -1.64
C ARG A 151 -9.49 2.00 -2.70
N THR A 152 -8.71 3.06 -2.92
CA THR A 152 -7.54 3.01 -3.80
C THR A 152 -6.47 2.03 -3.25
N ARG A 153 -5.50 1.63 -4.08
CA ARG A 153 -4.43 0.72 -3.63
C ARG A 153 -3.57 1.33 -2.51
N LYS A 154 -3.36 2.65 -2.55
CA LYS A 154 -2.59 3.39 -1.54
C LYS A 154 -3.33 3.43 -0.20
N GLU A 155 -4.63 3.74 -0.21
CA GLU A 155 -5.48 3.71 0.99
C GLU A 155 -5.52 2.33 1.64
N ARG A 156 -5.68 1.26 0.84
CA ARG A 156 -5.62 -0.10 1.36
C ARG A 156 -4.28 -0.41 2.04
N ASN A 157 -3.17 0.12 1.52
CA ASN A 157 -1.87 -0.03 2.17
C ASN A 157 -1.78 0.77 3.47
N MET A 158 -2.29 1.99 3.49
CA MET A 158 -2.35 2.83 4.70
C MET A 158 -3.21 2.19 5.80
N HIS A 159 -4.39 1.66 5.45
CA HIS A 159 -5.25 0.99 6.41
C HIS A 159 -4.65 -0.31 6.96
N LYS A 160 -3.88 -1.04 6.14
CA LYS A 160 -3.10 -2.18 6.64
C LYS A 160 -2.06 -1.75 7.67
N LEU A 161 -1.37 -0.64 7.43
CA LEU A 161 -0.42 -0.08 8.38
C LEU A 161 -1.11 0.38 9.67
N TYR A 162 -2.28 1.02 9.59
CA TYR A 162 -3.07 1.37 10.77
C TYR A 162 -3.66 0.15 11.50
N ALA A 163 -4.01 -0.92 10.79
CA ALA A 163 -4.48 -2.15 11.41
C ALA A 163 -3.35 -2.84 12.18
N GLN A 164 -2.17 -2.95 11.57
CA GLN A 164 -0.96 -3.45 12.24
C GLN A 164 -0.63 -2.61 13.47
N TRP A 165 -0.69 -1.29 13.38
CA TRP A 165 -0.45 -0.43 14.54
C TRP A 165 -1.50 -0.61 15.66
N ARG A 166 -2.79 -0.75 15.33
CA ARG A 166 -3.82 -1.04 16.33
C ARG A 166 -3.68 -2.43 16.97
N GLU A 167 -3.23 -3.41 16.19
CA GLU A 167 -2.92 -4.75 16.72
C GLU A 167 -1.71 -4.71 17.65
N GLU A 168 -0.68 -3.95 17.29
CA GLU A 168 0.48 -3.71 18.14
C GLU A 168 0.09 -2.95 19.42
N GLU A 169 -0.74 -1.92 19.35
CA GLU A 169 -1.24 -1.21 20.53
C GLU A 169 -2.09 -2.11 21.44
N ARG A 170 -2.97 -2.94 20.88
CA ARG A 170 -3.71 -3.93 21.66
C ARG A 170 -2.77 -4.93 22.31
N LYS A 171 -1.77 -5.42 21.59
CA LYS A 171 -0.79 -6.34 22.14
C LYS A 171 0.02 -5.71 23.27
N ILE A 172 0.36 -4.43 23.16
CA ILE A 172 1.03 -3.69 24.24
C ILE A 172 0.10 -3.53 25.44
N GLN A 173 -1.18 -3.24 25.21
CA GLN A 173 -2.17 -3.12 26.27
C GLN A 173 -2.39 -4.47 26.97
N ASP A 174 -2.61 -5.54 26.20
CA ASP A 174 -2.80 -6.90 26.71
C ASP A 174 -1.57 -7.35 27.50
N GLN A 175 -0.35 -7.10 27.01
CA GLN A 175 0.89 -7.39 27.76
C GLN A 175 1.00 -6.59 29.05
N LYS A 176 0.52 -5.35 29.07
CA LYS A 176 0.52 -4.52 30.28
C LYS A 176 -0.52 -4.98 31.28
N GLU A 177 -1.67 -5.45 30.81
CA GLU A 177 -2.74 -6.04 31.62
C GLU A 177 -2.31 -7.40 32.18
N GLU A 178 -1.73 -8.27 31.36
CA GLU A 178 -1.16 -9.55 31.79
C GLU A 178 -0.05 -9.35 32.83
N ALA A 179 0.86 -8.38 32.62
CA ALA A 179 1.87 -8.05 33.62
C ALA A 179 1.27 -7.45 34.91
N ALA A 180 0.13 -6.74 34.83
CA ALA A 180 -0.58 -6.25 36.00
C ALA A 180 -1.29 -7.38 36.75
N ASP A 181 -1.89 -8.34 36.04
CA ASP A 181 -2.53 -9.52 36.60
C ASP A 181 -1.50 -10.48 37.23
N GLU A 182 -0.34 -10.65 36.60
CA GLU A 182 0.79 -11.40 37.17
C GLU A 182 1.33 -10.71 38.42
N ALA A 183 1.43 -9.37 38.43
CA ALA A 183 1.83 -8.63 39.61
C ALA A 183 0.79 -8.72 40.74
N ILE A 184 -0.51 -8.70 40.43
CA ILE A 184 -1.59 -8.92 41.40
C ILE A 184 -1.54 -10.36 41.93
N GLY A 185 -1.29 -11.36 41.07
CA GLY A 185 -1.15 -12.75 41.46
C GLY A 185 0.05 -12.99 42.38
N GLN A 186 1.21 -12.39 42.05
CA GLN A 186 2.42 -12.41 42.88
C GLN A 186 2.18 -11.70 44.22
N GLU A 187 1.51 -10.53 44.23
CA GLU A 187 1.19 -9.81 45.47
C GLU A 187 0.21 -10.59 46.35
N LEU A 188 -0.73 -11.35 45.76
CA LEU A 188 -1.64 -12.23 46.50
C LEU A 188 -0.94 -13.47 47.07
N GLU A 189 0.09 -13.98 46.38
CA GLU A 189 0.88 -15.14 46.79
C GLU A 189 1.94 -14.78 47.86
N GLU A 190 2.56 -13.61 47.74
CA GLU A 190 3.54 -13.07 48.70
C GLU A 190 2.86 -12.55 49.99
N ASP A 191 1.62 -12.03 49.91
CA ASP A 191 0.88 -11.46 51.05
C ASP A 191 -0.58 -11.95 51.15
N PRO A 192 -0.82 -13.20 51.58
CA PRO A 192 -2.17 -13.76 51.72
C PRO A 192 -3.01 -13.06 52.81
N THR A 193 -2.39 -12.26 53.68
CA THR A 193 -3.06 -11.47 54.74
C THR A 193 -3.26 -9.99 54.35
N GLY A 194 -2.77 -9.56 53.17
CA GLY A 194 -2.94 -8.20 52.65
C GLY A 194 -2.18 -7.10 53.42
N GLN A 195 -1.25 -7.47 54.30
CA GLN A 195 -0.58 -6.52 55.20
C GLN A 195 0.37 -5.56 54.44
N VAL A 196 1.09 -6.04 53.43
CA VAL A 196 1.98 -5.21 52.61
C VAL A 196 1.21 -4.34 51.61
N ALA A 197 0.06 -4.80 51.11
CA ALA A 197 -0.83 -3.98 50.28
C ALA A 197 -1.38 -2.77 51.06
N ILE A 198 -1.76 -2.97 52.34
CA ILE A 198 -2.19 -1.88 53.25
C ILE A 198 -1.03 -0.92 53.55
N ALA A 199 0.18 -1.45 53.81
CA ALA A 199 1.37 -0.62 54.03
C ALA A 199 1.75 0.21 52.78
N ARG A 200 1.65 -0.39 51.58
CA ARG A 200 1.85 0.30 50.29
C ARG A 200 0.80 1.39 50.07
N ALA A 201 -0.47 1.13 50.35
CA ALA A 201 -1.54 2.11 50.20
C ALA A 201 -1.34 3.35 51.11
N ILE A 202 -0.93 3.14 52.36
CA ILE A 202 -0.63 4.22 53.31
C ILE A 202 0.57 5.06 52.84
N LEU A 203 1.60 4.41 52.29
CA LEU A 203 2.82 5.06 51.78
C LEU A 203 2.55 5.80 50.44
N GLU A 204 1.70 5.24 49.57
CA GLU A 204 1.19 5.91 48.38
C GLU A 204 0.35 7.16 48.72
N GLU A 205 -0.50 7.10 49.74
CA GLU A 205 -1.31 8.26 50.15
C GLU A 205 -0.43 9.41 50.67
N ALA A 206 0.62 9.08 51.44
CA ALA A 206 1.61 10.04 51.92
C ALA A 206 2.44 10.66 50.76
N THR A 207 2.79 9.88 49.74
CA THR A 207 3.56 10.35 48.59
C THR A 207 2.71 11.11 47.57
N LYS A 208 1.45 10.75 47.34
CA LYS A 208 0.48 11.49 46.50
C LYS A 208 0.17 12.88 47.06
N LYS A 209 0.11 13.06 48.39
CA LYS A 209 0.01 14.37 49.05
C LYS A 209 1.26 15.25 48.81
N ARG A 210 2.44 14.64 48.65
CA ARG A 210 3.70 15.34 48.34
C ARG A 210 3.85 15.63 46.83
N ALA A 211 3.40 14.73 45.96
CA ALA A 211 3.43 14.87 44.50
C ALA A 211 2.47 15.95 43.98
N ARG A 212 1.30 16.15 44.61
CA ARG A 212 0.41 17.28 44.26
C ARG A 212 1.04 18.67 44.44
N ARG A 213 2.14 18.79 45.19
CA ARG A 213 2.88 20.06 45.37
C ARG A 213 4.00 20.28 44.35
N LYS A 214 4.28 19.31 43.48
CA LYS A 214 5.30 19.42 42.43
C LYS A 214 4.68 18.92 41.14
N GLY A 215 4.15 19.86 40.35
CA GLY A 215 3.40 19.62 39.12
C GLY A 215 3.98 18.47 38.30
N GLY A 216 3.14 17.47 38.02
CA GLY A 216 3.50 16.28 37.27
C GLY A 216 4.13 16.67 35.95
N LYS A 217 5.43 16.39 35.82
CA LYS A 217 6.09 16.44 34.53
C LYS A 217 5.59 15.22 33.76
N VAL A 218 4.63 15.46 32.88
CA VAL A 218 4.28 14.51 31.83
C VAL A 218 5.56 14.37 31.01
N ASP A 219 6.21 13.22 31.11
CA ASP A 219 7.35 12.92 30.24
C ASP A 219 6.83 13.02 28.81
N ASP A 220 7.28 14.08 28.12
CA ASP A 220 6.89 14.32 26.74
C ASP A 220 7.39 13.10 25.94
N PRO A 221 6.51 12.33 25.26
CA PRO A 221 6.90 11.09 24.56
C PRO A 221 8.05 11.31 23.55
N TRP A 222 8.30 12.55 23.18
CA TRP A 222 9.41 12.98 22.33
C TRP A 222 10.76 13.01 23.05
N GLU A 223 10.80 13.20 24.37
CA GLU A 223 12.03 13.10 25.16
C GLU A 223 12.52 11.65 25.25
N GLU A 224 11.61 10.67 25.28
CA GLU A 224 11.99 9.25 25.23
C GLU A 224 12.62 8.87 23.89
N LEU A 225 12.11 9.42 22.78
CA LEU A 225 12.68 9.20 21.45
C LEU A 225 14.06 9.85 21.31
N LYS A 226 14.27 11.04 21.90
CA LYS A 226 15.59 11.70 21.96
C LYS A 226 16.59 10.89 22.77
N LYS A 227 16.17 10.31 23.90
CA LYS A 227 17.00 9.39 24.71
C LYS A 227 17.31 8.10 23.96
N LYS A 228 16.30 7.47 23.33
CA LYS A 228 16.45 6.22 22.56
C LYS A 228 17.32 6.36 21.32
N ARG A 229 17.33 7.54 20.66
CA ARG A 229 18.21 7.80 19.52
C ARG A 229 19.65 8.13 19.91
N ALA A 230 19.93 8.39 21.19
CA ALA A 230 21.25 8.80 21.66
C ALA A 230 21.89 9.92 20.81
N GLU A 231 21.06 10.79 20.21
CA GLU A 231 21.53 11.98 19.51
C GLU A 231 21.98 12.96 20.58
N ALA A 232 23.28 12.93 20.93
CA ALA A 232 23.90 14.05 21.62
C ALA A 232 23.52 15.31 20.85
N LYS A 233 22.95 16.32 21.53
CA LYS A 233 22.59 17.59 20.90
C LYS A 233 23.87 18.19 20.32
N ILE A 234 24.08 18.02 19.01
CA ILE A 234 25.21 18.57 18.28
C ILE A 234 25.18 20.08 18.52
N GLY A 235 26.25 20.61 19.12
CA GLY A 235 26.32 22.03 19.45
C GLY A 235 26.30 22.86 18.18
N LEU A 236 25.70 24.06 18.22
CA LEU A 236 25.56 24.95 17.06
C LEU A 236 26.90 25.30 16.36
N HIS A 237 28.03 25.04 17.01
CA HIS A 237 29.39 25.32 16.51
C HIS A 237 30.25 24.05 16.37
N GLU A 238 29.67 22.87 16.49
CA GLU A 238 30.41 21.61 16.38
C GLU A 238 30.55 21.25 14.90
N GLN A 239 31.71 21.54 14.32
CA GLN A 239 32.05 21.05 12.99
C GLN A 239 32.19 19.53 13.05
N ALA A 240 31.44 18.82 12.20
CA ALA A 240 31.48 17.36 12.13
C ALA A 240 32.91 16.90 11.79
N GLN A 241 33.61 16.37 12.80
CA GLN A 241 35.03 15.97 12.72
C GLN A 241 35.27 14.80 11.75
N ALA A 242 34.25 14.01 11.42
CA ALA A 242 34.34 12.96 10.43
C ALA A 242 33.00 12.81 9.68
N PRO A 243 33.02 12.50 8.37
CA PRO A 243 31.82 12.08 7.68
C PRO A 243 31.22 10.87 8.42
N PRO A 244 29.90 10.82 8.61
CA PRO A 244 29.25 9.77 9.39
C PRO A 244 29.61 8.40 8.82
N GLU A 245 30.01 7.47 9.70
CA GLU A 245 30.29 6.10 9.30
C GLU A 245 29.00 5.45 8.83
N LEU A 246 28.89 5.23 7.52
CA LEU A 246 27.82 4.42 6.98
C LEU A 246 27.97 3.02 7.57
N ASN A 247 26.95 2.54 8.28
CA ASN A 247 26.83 1.13 8.65
C ASN A 247 26.95 0.32 7.36
N LYS A 248 28.14 -0.19 7.03
CA LYS A 248 28.38 -0.95 5.81
C LYS A 248 27.65 -2.27 6.00
N ASN A 249 26.42 -2.28 5.52
CA ASN A 249 25.46 -3.35 5.68
C ASN A 249 26.15 -4.69 5.37
N ILE A 250 26.31 -5.52 6.40
CA ILE A 250 26.63 -6.92 6.22
C ILE A 250 25.53 -7.48 5.33
N SER A 251 25.88 -7.79 4.08
CA SER A 251 24.97 -8.38 3.10
C SER A 251 24.31 -9.60 3.75
N LYS A 252 22.98 -9.54 3.96
CA LYS A 252 22.27 -10.66 4.59
C LYS A 252 22.35 -11.87 3.65
N PRO A 253 22.77 -13.05 4.13
CA PRO A 253 22.85 -14.24 3.29
C PRO A 253 21.46 -14.60 2.75
N ILE A 254 21.43 -15.03 1.49
CA ILE A 254 20.19 -15.40 0.80
C ILE A 254 19.75 -16.76 1.35
N LYS A 255 18.54 -16.84 1.91
CA LYS A 255 17.96 -18.10 2.42
C LYS A 255 17.01 -18.71 1.39
N ILE A 256 17.26 -19.95 0.97
CA ILE A 256 16.35 -20.75 0.12
C ILE A 256 16.09 -22.08 0.81
N LYS A 257 14.83 -22.37 1.15
CA LYS A 257 14.40 -23.64 1.79
C LYS A 257 15.24 -24.04 3.02
N GLY A 258 15.65 -23.08 3.84
CA GLY A 258 16.43 -23.33 5.06
C GLY A 258 17.95 -23.31 4.88
N ALA A 259 18.46 -23.41 3.65
CA ALA A 259 19.89 -23.22 3.37
C ALA A 259 20.20 -21.73 3.19
N ALA A 260 21.21 -21.23 3.91
CA ALA A 260 21.71 -19.86 3.80
C ALA A 260 22.98 -19.85 2.95
N ALA A 261 23.02 -18.99 1.93
CA ALA A 261 24.14 -18.83 1.01
C ALA A 261 24.59 -17.37 0.97
N ASP A 262 25.87 -17.10 1.18
CA ASP A 262 26.43 -15.77 1.00
C ASP A 262 26.82 -15.56 -0.47
N VAL A 263 26.02 -14.75 -1.15
CA VAL A 263 26.16 -14.45 -2.58
C VAL A 263 26.68 -13.01 -2.81
N GLY A 264 26.83 -12.22 -1.73
CA GLY A 264 27.24 -10.82 -1.83
C GLY A 264 26.47 -10.00 -2.90
N ASN A 265 27.21 -9.36 -3.80
CA ASN A 265 26.67 -8.52 -4.88
C ASN A 265 26.47 -9.26 -6.22
N ILE A 266 26.45 -10.60 -6.22
CA ILE A 266 26.38 -11.35 -7.49
C ILE A 266 24.93 -11.44 -7.98
N PRO A 267 24.64 -10.95 -9.19
CA PRO A 267 23.28 -10.92 -9.71
C PRO A 267 22.74 -12.33 -9.93
N LYS A 268 21.42 -12.51 -9.77
CA LYS A 268 20.73 -13.78 -10.01
C LYS A 268 20.94 -14.34 -11.43
N ALA A 269 21.24 -13.47 -12.41
CA ALA A 269 21.52 -13.84 -13.79
C ALA A 269 22.82 -14.65 -13.96
N ALA A 270 23.74 -14.61 -12.98
CA ALA A 270 25.01 -15.35 -13.02
C ALA A 270 24.86 -16.88 -12.84
N GLY A 271 23.64 -17.37 -12.61
CA GLY A 271 23.32 -18.80 -12.63
C GLY A 271 22.76 -19.34 -11.31
N SER A 272 23.03 -20.62 -11.05
CA SER A 272 22.57 -21.33 -9.85
C SER A 272 23.11 -20.69 -8.57
N LEU A 273 22.47 -20.97 -7.41
CA LEU A 273 22.93 -20.47 -6.11
C LEU A 273 24.40 -20.85 -5.87
N LYS A 274 24.74 -22.13 -6.10
CA LYS A 274 26.10 -22.66 -5.99
C LYS A 274 27.11 -21.92 -6.88
N ARG A 275 26.77 -21.67 -8.15
CA ARG A 275 27.66 -20.91 -9.04
C ARG A 275 27.88 -19.48 -8.57
N ARG A 276 26.91 -18.90 -7.87
CA ARG A 276 27.04 -17.56 -7.31
C ARG A 276 27.84 -17.54 -6.01
N GLU A 277 27.86 -18.62 -5.23
CA GLU A 277 28.79 -18.81 -4.10
C GLU A 277 30.24 -18.92 -4.61
N GLU A 278 30.50 -19.78 -5.60
CA GLU A 278 31.82 -19.94 -6.22
C GLU A 278 32.38 -18.61 -6.76
N LEU A 279 31.53 -17.79 -7.39
CA LEU A 279 31.92 -16.47 -7.89
C LEU A 279 32.19 -15.47 -6.76
N GLN A 280 31.55 -15.62 -5.60
CA GLN A 280 31.80 -14.77 -4.44
C GLN A 280 33.13 -15.11 -3.79
N GLU A 281 33.45 -16.40 -3.70
CA GLU A 281 34.74 -16.90 -3.21
C GLU A 281 35.89 -16.41 -4.11
N ALA A 282 35.78 -16.60 -5.43
CA ALA A 282 36.77 -16.11 -6.38
C ALA A 282 36.96 -14.58 -6.30
N ARG A 283 35.87 -13.84 -6.07
CA ARG A 283 35.96 -12.38 -5.86
C ARG A 283 36.70 -12.04 -4.57
N ALA A 284 36.45 -12.77 -3.48
CA ALA A 284 37.12 -12.54 -2.20
C ALA A 284 38.64 -12.78 -2.33
N GLU A 285 39.04 -13.86 -2.99
CA GLU A 285 40.44 -14.18 -3.26
C GLU A 285 41.15 -13.06 -4.05
N VAL A 286 40.51 -12.56 -5.12
CA VAL A 286 41.06 -11.44 -5.92
C VAL A 286 41.22 -10.17 -5.08
N LEU A 287 40.25 -9.88 -4.21
CA LEU A 287 40.33 -8.70 -3.33
C LEU A 287 41.42 -8.84 -2.27
N GLU A 288 41.62 -10.03 -1.72
CA GLU A 288 42.71 -10.31 -0.78
C GLU A 288 44.08 -10.21 -1.45
N ALA A 289 44.23 -10.77 -2.65
CA ALA A 289 45.45 -10.62 -3.43
C ALA A 289 45.74 -9.14 -3.73
N TYR A 290 44.74 -8.38 -4.13
CA TYR A 290 44.88 -6.94 -4.36
C TYR A 290 45.24 -6.17 -3.09
N ARG A 291 44.63 -6.50 -1.95
CA ARG A 291 44.98 -5.89 -0.64
C ARG A 291 46.43 -6.14 -0.28
N LYS A 292 46.92 -7.38 -0.43
CA LYS A 292 48.33 -7.71 -0.19
C LYS A 292 49.28 -6.91 -1.08
N ILE A 293 48.95 -6.76 -2.36
CA ILE A 293 49.75 -5.95 -3.30
C ILE A 293 49.75 -4.47 -2.85
N ARG A 294 48.58 -3.93 -2.51
CA ARG A 294 48.45 -2.53 -2.07
C ARG A 294 49.13 -2.25 -0.74
N GLU A 295 49.05 -3.15 0.22
CA GLU A 295 49.75 -3.04 1.50
C GLU A 295 51.27 -3.08 1.30
N HIS A 296 51.75 -3.97 0.43
CA HIS A 296 53.16 -4.01 0.06
C HIS A 296 53.62 -2.71 -0.63
N GLU A 297 52.83 -2.17 -1.56
CA GLU A 297 53.10 -0.88 -2.19
C GLU A 297 53.12 0.27 -1.17
N GLN A 298 52.15 0.31 -0.25
CA GLN A 298 52.09 1.32 0.80
C GLN A 298 53.28 1.21 1.76
N ALA A 299 53.67 0.00 2.17
CA ALA A 299 54.84 -0.23 2.99
C ALA A 299 56.14 0.20 2.29
N LYS A 300 56.23 -0.03 0.97
CA LYS A 300 57.37 0.42 0.16
C LYS A 300 57.46 1.95 0.10
N LEU A 301 56.32 2.64 -0.04
CA LEU A 301 56.27 4.11 -0.02
C LEU A 301 56.66 4.67 1.35
N LEU A 302 56.11 4.13 2.43
CA LEU A 302 56.46 4.55 3.80
C LEU A 302 57.95 4.34 4.12
N LYS A 303 58.55 3.27 3.58
CA LYS A 303 59.99 3.00 3.73
C LYS A 303 60.87 3.93 2.88
N ALA A 304 60.33 4.51 1.81
CA ALA A 304 61.05 5.47 0.97
C ALA A 304 61.05 6.89 1.56
N ASP A 305 60.08 7.19 2.44
CA ASP A 305 59.94 8.48 3.12
C ASP A 305 60.72 8.56 4.46
N GLN A 306 61.40 7.48 4.87
CA GLN A 306 62.29 7.41 6.05
C GLN A 306 63.76 7.45 5.64
#